data_AF-A0A6B2LFB5-F1
#
_entry.id   AF-A0A6B2LFB5-F1
#
_cell.length_a   1.000
_cell.length_b   1.000
_cell.length_c   1.000
_cell.angle_alpha   90.00
_cell.angle_beta   90.00
_cell.angle_gamma   90.00
#
_symmetry.space_group_name_H-M   'P 1'
#
loop_
_entity.id
_entity.type
_entity.pdbx_description
1 polymer ?
#
loop_
_entity_poly.entity_id
_entity_poly.type
_entity_poly.pdbx_seq_one_letter_code
_entity_poly.pdbx_strand_id
1 'polypeptide(L)'
;MDGFRAFWNGSKLFSKTGNIFPAPPEFIESLPHNICLDGELWIGYNEFPKLSSILKKTRYHSENKEVLNLWKEVKFCVFDAPLHPGNYLERHSFAQNSVSGCGPNVTVIPIEQCLGRDHLQSVLLDVSNKKGEGIMLYHPEAPYTSGRTAHLLKVKAYAEEDVTLIQCNPNSYSYLCEQANGVECVVKCSGWDYINPPPPGTTLTVRHNGYFKTSLKLKYPFLLRIRSPEDLTSKHTDDCKIH
;
A
#
# COMPACT_ATOMS: atom_id res chain seq x y z
N MET A 1 -0.47 -3.56 -5.30
CA MET A 1 0.86 -4.19 -5.16
C MET A 1 1.42 -3.78 -3.79
N ASP A 2 2.51 -4.40 -3.35
CA ASP A 2 3.25 -3.97 -2.15
C ASP A 2 4.75 -3.99 -2.48
N GLY A 3 5.27 -2.84 -2.90
CA GLY A 3 6.59 -2.68 -3.47
C GLY A 3 7.18 -1.30 -3.20
N PHE A 4 8.19 -0.90 -3.98
CA PHE A 4 8.83 0.41 -3.84
C PHE A 4 8.38 1.34 -4.96
N ARG A 5 7.70 2.45 -4.60
CA ARG A 5 7.40 3.51 -5.57
C ARG A 5 8.67 4.00 -6.24
N ALA A 6 8.64 4.04 -7.57
CA ALA A 6 9.74 4.48 -8.40
C ALA A 6 9.24 5.45 -9.48
N PHE A 7 9.95 6.57 -9.58
CA PHE A 7 9.73 7.59 -10.60
C PHE A 7 10.84 7.50 -11.64
N TRP A 8 10.48 7.17 -12.88
CA TRP A 8 11.37 7.20 -14.02
C TRP A 8 11.33 8.59 -14.65
N ASN A 9 12.46 9.24 -14.80
CA ASN A 9 12.54 10.58 -15.40
C ASN A 9 12.93 10.57 -16.89
N GLY A 10 12.97 9.41 -17.55
CA GLY A 10 13.51 9.25 -18.90
C GLY A 10 14.99 8.86 -18.95
N SER A 11 15.66 8.76 -17.80
CA SER A 11 17.09 8.36 -17.71
C SER A 11 17.46 7.58 -16.45
N LYS A 12 16.84 7.91 -15.30
CA LYS A 12 17.14 7.33 -13.99
C LYS A 12 15.84 7.04 -13.24
N LEU A 13 15.88 6.01 -12.40
CA LEU A 13 14.81 5.67 -11.47
C LEU A 13 15.06 6.31 -10.11
N PHE A 14 14.06 7.00 -9.57
CA PHE A 14 14.11 7.69 -8.29
C PHE A 14 13.12 7.09 -7.30
N SER A 15 13.51 6.97 -6.05
CA SER A 15 12.62 6.61 -4.95
C SER A 15 11.68 7.77 -4.60
N LYS A 16 10.66 7.48 -3.79
CA LYS A 16 9.78 8.50 -3.19
C LYS A 16 10.53 9.63 -2.47
N THR A 17 11.73 9.37 -1.94
CA THR A 17 12.55 10.36 -1.24
C THR A 17 13.57 11.07 -2.15
N GLY A 18 13.51 10.84 -3.47
CA GLY A 18 14.42 11.46 -4.44
C GLY A 18 15.78 10.77 -4.59
N ASN A 19 15.98 9.60 -3.98
CA ASN A 19 17.23 8.86 -4.12
C ASN A 19 17.22 8.01 -5.38
N ILE A 20 18.33 7.93 -6.10
CA ILE A 20 18.45 7.05 -7.27
C ILE A 20 18.39 5.59 -6.82
N PHE A 21 17.58 4.77 -7.49
CA PHE A 21 17.59 3.33 -7.28
C PHE A 21 18.88 2.73 -7.86
N PRO A 22 19.55 1.81 -7.13
CA PRO A 22 20.68 1.08 -7.66
C PRO A 22 20.15 -0.04 -8.59
N ALA A 23 19.67 0.33 -9.77
CA ALA A 23 19.21 -0.61 -10.79
C ALA A 23 20.35 -0.93 -11.76
N PRO A 24 20.50 -2.19 -12.20
CA PRO A 24 21.49 -2.56 -13.21
C PRO A 24 21.30 -1.79 -14.52
N PRO A 25 22.39 -1.52 -15.27
CA PRO A 25 22.31 -0.87 -16.59
C PRO A 25 21.30 -1.55 -17.53
N GLU A 26 21.31 -2.89 -17.61
CA GLU A 26 20.38 -3.67 -18.44
C GLU A 26 18.90 -3.39 -18.10
N PHE A 27 18.58 -3.15 -16.83
CA PHE A 27 17.22 -2.81 -16.41
C PHE A 27 16.85 -1.38 -16.84
N ILE A 28 17.78 -0.45 -16.67
CA ILE A 28 17.61 0.96 -17.05
C ILE A 28 17.47 1.12 -18.57
N GLU A 29 18.28 0.40 -19.34
CA GLU A 29 18.26 0.40 -20.81
C GLU A 29 16.97 -0.20 -21.39
N SER A 30 16.23 -1.00 -20.61
CA SER A 30 14.94 -1.55 -21.03
C SER A 30 13.78 -0.54 -20.94
N LEU A 31 13.98 0.61 -20.28
CA LEU A 31 12.97 1.65 -20.06
C LEU A 31 12.98 2.68 -21.20
N PRO A 32 11.82 3.33 -21.48
CA PRO A 32 11.74 4.28 -22.58
C PRO A 32 12.51 5.57 -22.25
N HIS A 33 13.31 6.06 -23.19
CA HIS A 33 14.05 7.30 -23.03
C HIS A 33 13.16 8.53 -23.18
N ASN A 34 13.52 9.63 -22.51
CA ASN A 34 12.86 10.95 -22.63
C ASN A 34 11.37 10.99 -22.23
N ILE A 35 10.89 9.99 -21.48
CA ILE A 35 9.52 9.93 -20.99
C ILE A 35 9.53 9.77 -19.48
N CYS A 36 8.67 10.53 -18.78
CA CYS A 36 8.51 10.41 -17.33
C CYS A 36 7.36 9.48 -16.97
N LEU A 37 7.63 8.48 -16.13
CA LEU A 37 6.67 7.46 -15.71
C LEU A 37 6.69 7.31 -14.19
N ASP A 38 5.52 7.15 -13.59
CA ASP A 38 5.36 6.79 -12.18
C ASP A 38 4.91 5.34 -12.08
N GLY A 39 5.55 4.59 -11.19
CA GLY A 39 5.34 3.17 -11.08
C GLY A 39 5.82 2.61 -9.75
N GLU A 40 5.78 1.28 -9.66
CA GLU A 40 6.21 0.53 -8.49
C GLU A 40 7.15 -0.58 -8.91
N LEU A 41 8.31 -0.67 -8.26
CA LEU A 41 9.14 -1.87 -8.34
C LEU A 41 8.46 -2.97 -7.55
N TRP A 42 8.21 -4.10 -8.20
CA TRP A 42 7.40 -5.19 -7.65
C TRP A 42 7.85 -6.55 -8.20
N ILE A 43 7.79 -7.60 -7.37
CA ILE A 43 8.22 -8.96 -7.74
C ILE A 43 7.18 -10.05 -7.46
N GLY A 44 6.04 -9.69 -6.86
CA GLY A 44 5.03 -10.67 -6.44
C GLY A 44 4.26 -10.23 -5.20
N TYR A 45 3.13 -10.88 -4.96
CA TYR A 45 2.35 -10.67 -3.74
C TYR A 45 3.09 -11.24 -2.53
N ASN A 46 3.09 -10.51 -1.40
CA ASN A 46 3.79 -10.89 -0.17
C ASN A 46 5.33 -11.08 -0.33
N GLU A 47 5.92 -10.51 -1.38
CA GLU A 47 7.36 -10.60 -1.67
C GLU A 47 8.15 -9.31 -1.35
N PHE A 48 7.53 -8.33 -0.67
CA PHE A 48 8.19 -7.08 -0.27
C PHE A 48 9.54 -7.31 0.46
N PRO A 49 9.67 -8.27 1.42
CA PRO A 49 10.96 -8.53 2.07
C PRO A 49 12.04 -9.02 1.10
N LYS A 50 11.67 -9.86 0.12
CA LYS A 50 12.59 -10.35 -0.90
C LYS A 50 13.03 -9.20 -1.80
N LEU A 51 12.11 -8.36 -2.27
CA LEU A 51 12.44 -7.16 -3.05
C LEU A 51 13.38 -6.22 -2.28
N SER A 52 13.09 -5.97 -1.00
CA SER A 52 13.96 -5.15 -0.14
C SER A 52 15.37 -5.73 -0.02
N SER A 53 15.51 -7.06 0.03
CA SER A 53 16.81 -7.74 0.06
C SER A 53 17.57 -7.59 -1.25
N ILE A 54 16.88 -7.73 -2.40
CA ILE A 54 17.46 -7.52 -3.74
C ILE A 54 18.01 -6.10 -3.87
N LEU A 55 17.21 -5.08 -3.54
CA LEU A 55 17.64 -3.68 -3.63
C LEU A 55 18.84 -3.38 -2.72
N LYS A 56 18.87 -3.97 -1.51
CA LYS A 56 20.00 -3.83 -0.59
C LYS A 56 21.26 -4.47 -1.16
N LYS A 57 21.19 -5.70 -1.66
CA LYS A 57 22.34 -6.40 -2.29
C LYS A 57 22.87 -5.64 -3.50
N THR A 58 21.97 -5.11 -4.33
CA THR A 58 22.33 -4.40 -5.55
C THR A 58 23.13 -3.13 -5.27
N ARG A 59 22.82 -2.42 -4.17
CA ARG A 59 23.60 -1.25 -3.75
C ARG A 59 25.07 -1.57 -3.48
N TYR A 60 25.39 -2.76 -2.99
CA TYR A 60 26.76 -3.13 -2.59
C TYR A 60 27.49 -3.99 -3.63
N HIS A 61 26.76 -4.64 -4.53
CA HIS A 61 27.30 -5.66 -5.46
C HIS A 61 26.64 -5.54 -6.86
N SER A 62 26.57 -4.33 -7.41
CA SER A 62 25.86 -4.05 -8.67
C SER A 62 26.41 -4.79 -9.90
N GLU A 63 27.69 -5.16 -9.90
CA GLU A 63 28.34 -5.89 -11.01
C GLU A 63 28.34 -7.42 -10.82
N ASN A 64 27.83 -7.91 -9.68
CA ASN A 64 27.81 -9.34 -9.39
C ASN A 64 26.73 -10.05 -10.21
N LYS A 65 27.11 -11.09 -10.97
CA LYS A 65 26.20 -11.87 -11.83
C LYS A 65 25.00 -12.48 -11.10
N GLU A 66 25.16 -12.89 -9.84
CA GLU A 66 24.05 -13.43 -9.04
C GLU A 66 23.04 -12.33 -8.73
N VAL A 67 23.51 -11.13 -8.41
CA VAL A 67 22.66 -9.96 -8.17
C VAL A 67 21.92 -9.56 -9.45
N LEU A 68 22.61 -9.54 -10.59
CA LEU A 68 21.97 -9.28 -11.90
C LEU A 68 20.86 -10.30 -12.21
N ASN A 69 21.07 -11.58 -11.88
CA ASN A 69 20.04 -12.60 -12.07
C ASN A 69 18.79 -12.38 -11.20
N LEU A 70 18.93 -11.84 -9.99
CA LEU A 70 17.78 -11.51 -9.13
C LEU A 70 16.89 -10.43 -9.76
N TRP A 71 17.45 -9.53 -10.57
CA TRP A 71 16.68 -8.48 -11.25
C TRP A 71 15.79 -8.98 -12.38
N LYS A 72 15.97 -10.21 -12.86
CA LYS A 72 15.04 -10.83 -13.82
C LYS A 72 13.64 -11.00 -13.26
N GLU A 73 13.51 -11.10 -11.93
CA GLU A 73 12.21 -11.15 -11.25
C GLU A 73 11.62 -9.76 -10.98
N VAL A 74 12.43 -8.69 -11.05
CA VAL A 74 12.01 -7.33 -10.74
C VAL A 74 11.21 -6.75 -11.88
N LYS A 75 10.01 -6.25 -11.59
CA LYS A 75 9.18 -5.54 -12.56
C LYS A 75 9.07 -4.08 -12.16
N PHE A 76 9.08 -3.19 -13.15
CA PHE A 76 8.59 -1.83 -13.03
C PHE A 76 7.14 -1.80 -13.52
N CYS A 77 6.21 -1.77 -12.57
CA CYS A 77 4.79 -1.73 -12.81
C CYS A 77 4.33 -0.26 -12.87
N VAL A 78 4.18 0.28 -14.07
CA VAL A 78 3.80 1.67 -14.37
C VAL A 78 2.30 1.86 -14.16
N PHE A 79 1.90 2.97 -13.52
CA PHE A 79 0.48 3.30 -13.31
C PHE A 79 0.09 4.71 -13.77
N ASP A 80 1.04 5.62 -14.04
CA ASP A 80 0.75 6.99 -14.52
C ASP A 80 1.95 7.57 -15.31
N ALA A 81 1.69 8.58 -16.13
CA ALA A 81 2.69 9.39 -16.83
C ALA A 81 2.51 10.86 -16.39
N PRO A 82 3.11 11.28 -15.27
CA PRO A 82 2.73 12.51 -14.57
C PRO A 82 3.04 13.81 -15.33
N LEU A 83 3.93 13.77 -16.31
CA LEU A 83 4.25 14.94 -17.15
C LEU A 83 3.47 14.97 -18.47
N HIS A 84 2.70 13.92 -18.78
CA HIS A 84 1.81 13.96 -19.93
C HIS A 84 0.58 14.81 -19.58
N PRO A 85 0.14 15.72 -20.46
CA PRO A 85 -1.04 16.53 -20.21
C PRO A 85 -2.32 15.68 -20.19
N GLY A 86 -3.41 16.26 -19.70
CA GLY A 86 -4.73 15.62 -19.76
C GLY A 86 -5.12 14.82 -18.52
N ASN A 87 -6.23 14.11 -18.67
CA ASN A 87 -6.87 13.34 -17.61
C ASN A 87 -6.17 12.00 -17.36
N TYR A 88 -6.61 11.24 -16.34
CA TYR A 88 -5.95 9.99 -15.98
C TYR A 88 -5.97 8.95 -17.10
N LEU A 89 -7.08 8.83 -17.85
CA LEU A 89 -7.21 7.85 -18.93
C LEU A 89 -6.24 8.14 -20.08
N GLU A 90 -6.07 9.43 -20.42
CA GLU A 90 -5.11 9.87 -21.44
C GLU A 90 -3.67 9.59 -21.00
N ARG A 91 -3.32 9.92 -19.75
CA ARG A 91 -1.97 9.67 -19.21
C ARG A 91 -1.68 8.17 -19.08
N HIS A 92 -2.64 7.37 -18.66
CA HIS A 92 -2.52 5.91 -18.58
C HIS A 92 -2.33 5.29 -19.96
N SER A 93 -3.13 5.71 -20.95
CA SER A 93 -2.99 5.26 -22.34
C SER A 93 -1.63 5.63 -22.93
N PHE A 94 -1.16 6.86 -22.67
CA PHE A 94 0.17 7.29 -23.07
C PHE A 94 1.27 6.45 -22.40
N ALA A 95 1.16 6.17 -21.10
CA ALA A 95 2.09 5.30 -20.38
C ALA A 95 2.13 3.89 -20.98
N GLN A 96 0.96 3.32 -21.30
CA GLN A 96 0.82 2.00 -21.93
C GLN A 96 1.51 1.94 -23.29
N ASN A 97 1.28 2.93 -24.15
CA ASN A 97 1.93 3.02 -25.45
C ASN A 97 3.44 3.25 -25.32
N SER A 98 3.87 4.01 -24.31
CA SER A 98 5.29 4.33 -24.08
C SER A 98 6.12 3.11 -23.69
N VAL A 99 5.51 2.09 -23.08
CA VAL A 99 6.23 0.88 -22.62
C VAL A 99 5.90 -0.38 -23.42
N SER A 100 5.07 -0.29 -24.46
CA SER A 100 4.62 -1.47 -25.22
C SER A 100 5.77 -2.19 -25.94
N GLY A 101 6.85 -1.48 -26.25
CA GLY A 101 8.08 -2.03 -26.86
C GLY A 101 9.20 -2.35 -25.85
N CYS A 102 8.97 -2.15 -24.55
CA CYS A 102 9.97 -2.40 -23.52
C CYS A 102 10.14 -3.90 -23.24
N GLY A 103 11.22 -4.23 -22.52
CA GLY A 103 11.49 -5.60 -22.08
C GLY A 103 10.43 -6.16 -21.11
N PRO A 104 10.46 -7.47 -20.82
CA PRO A 104 9.43 -8.16 -20.03
C PRO A 104 9.33 -7.71 -18.57
N ASN A 105 10.32 -6.94 -18.11
CA ASN A 105 10.39 -6.38 -16.76
C ASN A 105 9.67 -5.02 -16.65
N VAL A 106 9.15 -4.46 -17.74
CA VAL A 106 8.35 -3.23 -17.71
C VAL A 106 6.92 -3.57 -18.10
N THR A 107 5.97 -3.14 -17.29
CA THR A 107 4.55 -3.45 -17.52
C THR A 107 3.69 -2.28 -17.05
N VAL A 108 2.50 -2.13 -17.63
CA VAL A 108 1.49 -1.17 -17.14
C VAL A 108 0.45 -1.93 -16.33
N ILE A 109 0.08 -1.35 -15.20
CA ILE A 109 -0.96 -1.89 -14.34
C ILE A 109 -2.30 -1.71 -15.05
N PRO A 110 -3.09 -2.78 -15.23
CA PRO A 110 -4.39 -2.68 -15.86
C PRO A 110 -5.33 -1.81 -15.01
N ILE A 111 -6.17 -1.04 -15.69
CA ILE A 111 -7.23 -0.26 -15.07
C ILE A 111 -8.59 -0.81 -15.52
N GLU A 112 -9.58 -0.66 -14.65
CA GLU A 112 -10.96 -1.03 -14.93
C GLU A 112 -11.91 0.06 -14.41
N GLN A 113 -13.06 0.21 -15.06
CA GLN A 113 -14.07 1.16 -14.61
C GLN A 113 -14.74 0.63 -13.34
N CYS A 114 -14.76 1.43 -12.28
CA CYS A 114 -15.49 1.10 -11.06
C CYS A 114 -17.00 1.30 -11.27
N LEU A 115 -17.77 0.21 -11.28
CA LEU A 115 -19.23 0.22 -11.51
C LEU A 115 -20.06 0.55 -10.26
N GLY A 116 -19.41 0.75 -9.11
CA GLY A 116 -20.06 1.01 -7.84
C GLY A 116 -19.38 0.31 -6.66
N ARG A 117 -19.98 0.44 -5.48
CA ARG A 117 -19.42 -0.10 -4.23
C ARG A 117 -19.32 -1.63 -4.23
N ASP A 118 -20.33 -2.32 -4.74
CA ASP A 118 -20.34 -3.79 -4.77
C ASP A 118 -19.24 -4.34 -5.68
N HIS A 119 -19.06 -3.71 -6.85
CA HIS A 119 -17.95 -4.02 -7.76
C HIS A 119 -16.60 -3.80 -7.06
N LEU A 120 -16.41 -2.63 -6.44
CA LEU A 120 -15.20 -2.32 -5.69
C LEU A 120 -14.91 -3.34 -4.58
N GLN A 121 -15.94 -3.78 -3.86
CA GLN A 121 -15.79 -4.77 -2.79
C GLN A 121 -15.40 -6.15 -3.36
N SER A 122 -16.02 -6.57 -4.47
CA SER A 122 -15.66 -7.83 -5.15
C SER A 122 -14.21 -7.82 -5.64
N VAL A 123 -13.79 -6.76 -6.32
CA VAL A 123 -12.40 -6.61 -6.80
C VAL A 123 -11.44 -6.57 -5.62
N LEU A 124 -11.80 -5.89 -4.53
CA LEU A 124 -10.93 -5.81 -3.36
C LEU A 124 -10.76 -7.18 -2.70
N LEU A 125 -11.84 -7.96 -2.62
CA LEU A 125 -11.79 -9.34 -2.11
C LEU A 125 -10.87 -10.21 -2.97
N ASP A 126 -10.96 -10.12 -4.29
CA ASP A 126 -10.08 -10.84 -5.21
C ASP A 126 -8.61 -10.44 -5.05
N VAL A 127 -8.34 -9.14 -4.91
CA VAL A 127 -6.99 -8.62 -4.64
C VAL A 127 -6.48 -9.13 -3.28
N SER A 128 -7.32 -9.12 -2.23
CA SER A 128 -6.96 -9.62 -0.91
C SER A 128 -6.73 -11.13 -0.89
N ASN A 129 -7.50 -11.91 -1.65
CA ASN A 129 -7.31 -13.35 -1.81
C ASN A 129 -5.95 -13.67 -2.45
N LYS A 130 -5.51 -12.84 -3.41
CA LYS A 130 -4.17 -12.88 -3.99
C LYS A 130 -3.07 -12.32 -3.07
N LYS A 131 -3.38 -11.94 -1.82
CA LYS A 131 -2.48 -11.29 -0.86
C LYS A 131 -1.98 -9.90 -1.32
N GLY A 132 -2.78 -9.21 -2.12
CA GLY A 132 -2.57 -7.81 -2.49
C GLY A 132 -2.89 -6.83 -1.38
N GLU A 133 -2.24 -5.67 -1.41
CA GLU A 133 -2.37 -4.63 -0.38
C GLU A 133 -3.72 -3.88 -0.45
N GLY A 134 -4.31 -3.77 -1.65
CA GLY A 134 -5.52 -2.98 -1.90
C GLY A 134 -5.60 -2.45 -3.34
N ILE A 135 -6.53 -1.52 -3.55
CA ILE A 135 -6.88 -0.89 -4.83
C ILE A 135 -6.57 0.61 -4.77
N MET A 136 -6.16 1.17 -5.91
CA MET A 136 -6.07 2.62 -6.10
C MET A 136 -7.22 3.06 -6.99
N LEU A 137 -8.03 4.02 -6.53
CA LEU A 137 -9.12 4.62 -7.30
C LEU A 137 -8.68 5.98 -7.80
N TYR A 138 -8.64 6.12 -9.13
CA TYR A 138 -8.35 7.37 -9.81
C TYR A 138 -9.65 7.99 -10.30
N HIS A 139 -9.83 9.28 -10.05
CA HIS A 139 -10.91 10.03 -10.68
C HIS A 139 -10.63 10.14 -12.20
N PRO A 140 -11.55 9.69 -13.07
CA PRO A 140 -11.28 9.52 -14.50
C PRO A 140 -10.87 10.82 -15.19
N GLU A 141 -11.49 11.93 -14.81
CA GLU A 141 -11.28 13.25 -15.42
C GLU A 141 -10.21 14.09 -14.71
N ALA A 142 -9.57 13.58 -13.66
CA ALA A 142 -8.67 14.42 -12.86
C ALA A 142 -7.33 14.67 -13.57
N PRO A 143 -6.86 15.94 -13.61
CA PRO A 143 -5.49 16.23 -13.99
C PRO A 143 -4.52 15.65 -12.97
N TYR A 144 -3.26 15.47 -13.37
CA TYR A 144 -2.23 15.07 -12.43
C TYR A 144 -2.06 16.14 -11.36
N THR A 145 -1.99 15.73 -10.09
CA THR A 145 -1.69 16.63 -8.96
C THR A 145 -0.61 16.01 -8.09
N SER A 146 0.44 16.78 -7.79
CA SER A 146 1.44 16.35 -6.82
C SER A 146 0.87 16.37 -5.41
N GLY A 147 1.18 15.35 -4.61
CA GLY A 147 0.81 15.31 -3.19
C GLY A 147 -0.56 14.68 -2.94
N ARG A 148 -1.18 15.04 -1.80
CA ARG A 148 -2.47 14.47 -1.40
C ARG A 148 -3.59 15.18 -2.15
N THR A 149 -4.47 14.40 -2.76
CA THR A 149 -5.63 14.89 -3.52
C THR A 149 -6.85 14.02 -3.21
N ALA A 150 -8.05 14.59 -3.35
CA ALA A 150 -9.30 13.85 -3.27
C ALA A 150 -9.55 12.99 -4.53
N HIS A 151 -8.81 13.25 -5.62
CA HIS A 151 -8.94 12.55 -6.89
C HIS A 151 -8.19 11.20 -6.97
N LEU A 152 -7.49 10.83 -5.90
CA LEU A 152 -6.77 9.57 -5.79
C LEU A 152 -7.01 8.97 -4.40
N LEU A 153 -7.77 7.88 -4.35
CA LEU A 153 -8.09 7.18 -3.11
C LEU A 153 -7.37 5.83 -3.07
N LYS A 154 -6.90 5.46 -1.88
CA LYS A 154 -6.35 4.13 -1.61
C LYS A 154 -7.37 3.35 -0.80
N VAL A 155 -7.90 2.28 -1.39
CA VAL A 155 -8.89 1.40 -0.76
C VAL A 155 -8.20 0.13 -0.29
N LYS A 156 -8.41 -0.24 0.97
CA LYS A 156 -7.84 -1.46 1.54
C LYS A 156 -8.88 -2.24 2.31
N ALA A 157 -8.75 -3.56 2.28
CA ALA A 157 -9.49 -4.43 3.18
C ALA A 157 -8.92 -4.28 4.59
N TYR A 158 -9.81 -4.28 5.58
CA TYR A 158 -9.44 -4.34 6.98
C TYR A 158 -10.24 -5.43 7.70
N ALA A 159 -9.65 -5.96 8.76
CA ALA A 159 -10.35 -6.80 9.73
C ALA A 159 -10.70 -5.97 10.97
N GLU A 160 -11.73 -6.38 11.68
CA GLU A 160 -12.09 -5.81 12.98
C GLU A 160 -11.72 -6.79 14.09
N GLU A 161 -11.15 -6.29 15.17
CA GLU A 161 -10.86 -7.08 16.36
C GLU A 161 -11.15 -6.23 17.60
N ASP A 162 -11.58 -6.88 18.68
CA ASP A 162 -11.76 -6.23 19.97
C ASP A 162 -10.46 -6.28 20.78
N VAL A 163 -10.11 -5.16 21.41
CA VAL A 163 -8.96 -5.01 22.31
C VAL A 163 -9.37 -4.31 23.59
N THR A 164 -8.66 -4.56 24.68
CA THR A 164 -8.94 -3.92 25.97
C THR A 164 -8.03 -2.72 26.18
N LEU A 165 -8.61 -1.54 26.45
CA LEU A 165 -7.84 -0.34 26.74
C LEU A 165 -7.04 -0.49 28.04
N ILE A 166 -5.73 -0.28 28.00
CA ILE A 166 -4.88 -0.22 29.20
C ILE A 166 -4.74 1.24 29.65
N GLN A 167 -4.24 2.10 28.76
CA GLN A 167 -4.00 3.51 29.06
C GLN A 167 -3.82 4.36 27.79
N CYS A 168 -3.87 5.68 27.95
CA CYS A 168 -3.53 6.63 26.88
C CYS A 168 -2.01 6.77 26.73
N ASN A 169 -1.51 6.88 25.49
CA ASN A 169 -0.10 7.12 25.26
C ASN A 169 0.24 8.61 25.36
N PRO A 170 1.12 9.04 26.28
CA PRO A 170 1.33 10.46 26.57
C PRO A 170 1.89 11.28 25.38
N ASN A 171 2.58 10.62 24.45
CA ASN A 171 3.35 11.29 23.39
C ASN A 171 2.72 11.16 22.00
N SER A 172 1.49 10.64 21.89
CA SER A 172 0.82 10.46 20.60
C SER A 172 -0.67 10.30 20.76
N TYR A 173 -1.46 10.68 19.74
CA TYR A 173 -2.89 10.39 19.66
C TYR A 173 -3.15 8.88 19.46
N SER A 174 -2.91 8.10 20.52
CA SER A 174 -3.07 6.65 20.54
C SER A 174 -3.26 6.11 21.95
N TYR A 175 -3.70 4.87 22.03
CA TYR A 175 -3.86 4.10 23.25
C TYR A 175 -2.92 2.90 23.26
N LEU A 176 -2.51 2.49 24.46
CA LEU A 176 -1.95 1.16 24.71
C LEU A 176 -3.11 0.22 25.06
N CYS A 177 -3.23 -0.88 24.31
CA CYS A 177 -4.31 -1.84 24.46
C CYS A 177 -3.76 -3.28 24.51
N GLU A 178 -4.49 -4.17 25.17
CA GLU A 178 -4.24 -5.61 25.18
C GLU A 178 -5.12 -6.31 24.14
N GLN A 179 -4.52 -7.11 23.26
CA GLN A 179 -5.25 -7.99 22.35
C GLN A 179 -5.74 -9.26 23.08
N ALA A 180 -6.72 -9.97 22.52
CA ALA A 180 -7.23 -11.22 23.11
C ALA A 180 -6.14 -12.32 23.30
N ASN A 181 -5.05 -12.25 22.54
CA ASN A 181 -3.90 -13.15 22.67
C ASN A 181 -2.90 -12.72 23.78
N GLY A 182 -3.24 -11.71 24.60
CA GLY A 182 -2.41 -11.19 25.68
C GLY A 182 -1.25 -10.30 25.23
N VAL A 183 -1.11 -10.02 23.93
CA VAL A 183 -0.04 -9.17 23.43
C VAL A 183 -0.49 -7.71 23.39
N GLU A 184 0.32 -6.83 23.97
CA GLU A 184 0.07 -5.38 23.93
C GLU A 184 0.33 -4.76 22.56
N CYS A 185 -0.57 -3.90 22.12
CA CYS A 185 -0.49 -3.15 20.88
C CYS A 185 -0.80 -1.66 21.08
N VAL A 186 -0.31 -0.83 20.16
CA VAL A 186 -0.61 0.60 20.13
C VAL A 186 -1.70 0.85 19.10
N VAL A 187 -2.85 1.36 19.57
CA VAL A 187 -4.04 1.65 18.75
C VAL A 187 -4.14 3.15 18.51
N LYS A 188 -4.11 3.58 17.24
CA LYS A 188 -4.34 4.99 16.91
C LYS A 188 -5.81 5.37 17.08
N CYS A 189 -6.07 6.60 17.49
CA CYS A 189 -7.43 7.14 17.64
C CYS A 189 -7.50 8.56 17.06
N SER A 190 -8.70 9.14 16.98
CA SER A 190 -8.84 10.55 16.63
C SER A 190 -8.36 11.45 17.78
N GLY A 191 -8.12 12.72 17.49
CA GLY A 191 -7.82 13.71 18.53
C GLY A 191 -8.98 13.89 19.51
N TRP A 192 -10.23 13.75 19.04
CA TRP A 192 -11.42 13.85 19.88
C TRP A 192 -11.51 12.71 20.88
N ASP A 193 -11.29 11.47 20.41
CA ASP A 193 -11.28 10.29 21.28
C ASP A 193 -10.14 10.39 22.30
N TYR A 194 -8.96 10.88 21.88
CA TYR A 194 -7.82 11.01 22.78
C TYR A 194 -8.07 12.03 23.91
N ILE A 195 -8.78 13.13 23.62
CA ILE A 195 -9.14 14.15 24.61
C ILE A 195 -10.26 13.65 25.54
N ASN A 196 -11.13 12.75 25.06
CA ASN A 196 -12.22 12.15 25.83
C ASN A 196 -12.08 10.62 25.87
N PRO A 197 -11.01 10.08 26.49
CA PRO A 197 -10.75 8.66 26.44
C PRO A 197 -11.76 7.87 27.28
N PRO A 198 -12.15 6.66 26.85
CA PRO A 198 -12.90 5.77 27.72
C PRO A 198 -12.04 5.32 28.92
N PRO A 199 -12.64 4.83 30.01
CA PRO A 199 -11.88 4.36 31.17
C PRO A 199 -11.02 3.13 30.82
N PRO A 200 -9.85 2.95 31.46
CA PRO A 200 -9.08 1.70 31.39
C PRO A 200 -9.96 0.47 31.65
N GLY A 201 -9.69 -0.62 30.93
CA GLY A 201 -10.50 -1.84 30.93
C GLY A 201 -11.65 -1.85 29.90
N THR A 202 -11.93 -0.73 29.23
CA THR A 202 -12.98 -0.68 28.20
C THR A 202 -12.59 -1.48 26.96
N THR A 203 -13.53 -2.27 26.43
CA THR A 203 -13.38 -2.96 25.15
C THR A 203 -13.56 -1.99 23.98
N LEU A 204 -12.57 -1.97 23.10
CA LEU A 204 -12.55 -1.16 21.88
C LEU A 204 -12.57 -2.09 20.69
N THR A 205 -13.47 -1.86 19.73
CA THR A 205 -13.30 -2.49 18.41
C THR A 205 -12.38 -1.62 17.57
N VAL A 206 -11.35 -2.25 17.03
CA VAL A 206 -10.36 -1.60 16.18
C VAL A 206 -10.37 -2.25 14.81
N ARG A 207 -10.14 -1.46 13.77
CA ARG A 207 -9.76 -2.02 12.47
C ARG A 207 -8.26 -2.24 12.42
N HIS A 208 -7.81 -3.26 11.70
CA HIS A 208 -6.39 -3.55 11.48
C HIS A 208 -6.17 -4.26 10.14
N ASN A 209 -4.91 -4.26 9.68
CA ASN A 209 -4.51 -4.85 8.40
C ASN A 209 -3.83 -6.22 8.61
N GLY A 210 -4.40 -7.05 9.50
CA GLY A 210 -3.84 -8.34 9.92
C GLY A 210 -2.79 -8.21 11.03
N TYR A 211 -1.83 -9.15 11.08
CA TYR A 211 -0.84 -9.26 12.17
C TYR A 211 0.60 -9.23 11.66
N PHE A 212 1.52 -8.76 12.50
CA PHE A 212 2.97 -8.95 12.31
C PHE A 212 3.33 -10.41 12.59
N LYS A 213 4.01 -11.07 11.63
CA LYS A 213 4.34 -12.51 11.72
C LYS A 213 5.19 -12.87 12.95
N THR A 214 6.05 -11.96 13.40
CA THR A 214 6.99 -12.20 14.50
C THR A 214 6.42 -11.87 15.88
N SER A 215 5.74 -10.73 16.01
CA SER A 215 5.23 -10.24 17.30
C SER A 215 3.78 -10.58 17.57
N LEU A 216 3.04 -11.08 16.57
CA LEU A 216 1.59 -11.31 16.63
C LEU A 216 0.77 -10.06 17.02
N LYS A 217 1.36 -8.86 16.90
CA LYS A 217 0.68 -7.58 17.10
C LYS A 217 -0.17 -7.21 15.89
N LEU A 218 -1.29 -6.53 16.12
CA LEU A 218 -2.09 -5.92 15.06
C LEU A 218 -1.24 -4.99 14.21
N LYS A 219 -1.40 -5.08 12.89
CA LYS A 219 -0.81 -4.15 11.92
C LYS A 219 -1.69 -2.92 11.76
N TYR A 220 -1.13 -1.77 12.14
CA TYR A 220 -1.74 -0.46 11.97
C TYR A 220 -3.17 -0.34 12.56
N PRO A 221 -3.42 -0.77 13.81
CA PRO A 221 -4.75 -0.72 14.37
C PRO A 221 -5.22 0.72 14.57
N PHE A 222 -6.50 0.96 14.29
CA PHE A 222 -7.17 2.25 14.46
C PHE A 222 -8.54 2.05 15.11
N LEU A 223 -8.88 2.89 16.09
CA LEU A 223 -10.15 2.85 16.80
C LEU A 223 -11.33 3.02 15.84
N LEU A 224 -12.29 2.10 15.86
CA LEU A 224 -13.55 2.22 15.14
C LEU A 224 -14.69 2.63 16.06
N ARG A 225 -14.83 1.93 17.19
CA ARG A 225 -15.91 2.12 18.14
C ARG A 225 -15.47 1.75 19.54
N ILE A 226 -15.98 2.49 20.51
CA ILE A 226 -15.91 2.16 21.93
C ILE A 226 -17.13 1.30 22.22
N ARG A 227 -16.96 0.06 22.71
CA ARG A 227 -18.11 -0.79 23.04
C ARG A 227 -18.66 -0.38 24.40
N SER A 228 -19.98 -0.26 24.49
CA SER A 228 -20.66 -0.21 25.77
C SER A 228 -20.74 -1.62 26.38
N PRO A 229 -20.92 -1.76 27.70
CA PRO A 229 -21.15 -3.06 28.34
C PRO A 229 -22.34 -3.84 27.73
N GLU A 230 -23.30 -3.16 27.13
CA GLU A 230 -24.50 -3.73 26.51
C GLU A 230 -24.21 -4.38 25.14
N ASP A 231 -23.21 -3.86 24.41
CA ASP A 231 -22.83 -4.31 23.05
C ASP A 231 -22.08 -5.65 23.00
N LEU A 232 -21.64 -6.17 24.16
CA LEU A 232 -20.87 -7.42 24.26
C LEU A 232 -21.71 -8.68 23.99
N THR A 233 -23.03 -8.54 23.84
CA THR A 233 -23.96 -9.65 23.63
C THR A 233 -24.26 -9.96 22.16
N SER A 234 -23.85 -9.10 21.22
CA SER A 234 -24.06 -9.32 19.77
C SER A 234 -22.82 -9.94 19.10
N LYS A 235 -22.98 -11.15 18.54
CA LYS A 235 -21.97 -11.81 17.71
C LYS A 235 -21.88 -11.11 16.36
N HIS A 236 -20.69 -10.63 15.98
CA HIS A 236 -20.43 -10.14 14.62
C HIS A 236 -20.18 -11.30 13.65
N THR A 237 -20.71 -11.15 12.45
CA THR A 237 -20.32 -11.95 11.28
C THR A 237 -19.02 -11.39 10.70
N ASP A 238 -18.05 -12.27 10.46
CA ASP A 238 -16.75 -11.94 9.87
C ASP A 238 -16.89 -11.61 8.37
N ASP A 239 -17.41 -10.43 8.05
CA ASP A 239 -17.42 -9.91 6.69
C ASP A 239 -16.24 -8.93 6.48
N CYS A 240 -15.52 -9.12 5.38
CA CYS A 240 -14.40 -8.26 4.99
C CYS A 240 -14.92 -6.86 4.60
N LYS A 241 -14.50 -5.82 5.33
CA LYS A 241 -14.96 -4.43 5.13
C LYS A 241 -13.91 -3.58 4.41
N ILE A 242 -14.38 -2.55 3.70
CA ILE A 242 -13.56 -1.67 2.85
C ILE A 242 -13.47 -0.27 3.46
N HIS A 243 -12.28 0.35 3.47
CA HIS A 243 -12.07 1.75 3.86
C HIS A 243 -11.59 2.57 2.66
#